data_AF-A0A935TJG4-F1
#
_entry.id   AF-A0A935TJG4-F1
#
_cell.length_a   1.000
_cell.length_b   1.000
_cell.length_c   1.000
_cell.angle_alpha   90.00
_cell.angle_beta   90.00
_cell.angle_gamma   90.00
#
_symmetry.space_group_name_H-M   'P 1'
#
loop_
_entity.id
_entity.type
_entity.pdbx_description
1 polymer ?
#
loop_
_entity_poly.entity_id
_entity_poly.type
_entity_poly.pdbx_seq_one_letter_code
_entity_poly.pdbx_strand_id
1 'polypeptide(L)'
;MKILLIGLSRGSAIAVEMLASVVWNEPEYARIERNMTATLGEIPREMRDYDLCMIDLLGIGYSRCTAEREMALKQVIQSRPALIFIPPGSGGGWLNSVMLQDCRCIQQQLFNGSTSDINHHFARSHEGLAPQNELEISKFEFACNQSI
;
A
#
# COMPACT_ATOMS: atom_id res chain seq x y z
N MET A 1 -11.00 -5.96 -11.24
CA MET A 1 -10.47 -5.88 -9.86
C MET A 1 -10.53 -4.43 -9.42
N LYS A 2 -11.14 -4.10 -8.28
CA LYS A 2 -11.25 -2.75 -7.75
C LYS A 2 -10.23 -2.55 -6.63
N ILE A 3 -9.28 -1.64 -6.82
CA ILE A 3 -8.16 -1.42 -5.90
C ILE A 3 -8.24 -0.01 -5.29
N LEU A 4 -8.28 0.05 -3.95
CA LEU A 4 -8.33 1.29 -3.19
C LEU A 4 -6.92 1.66 -2.72
N LEU A 5 -6.40 2.79 -3.19
CA LEU A 5 -5.08 3.31 -2.85
C LEU A 5 -5.21 4.41 -1.79
N ILE A 6 -4.54 4.26 -0.64
CA ILE A 6 -4.67 5.18 0.49
C ILE A 6 -3.30 5.71 0.91
N GLY A 7 -3.16 7.03 0.98
CA GLY A 7 -1.96 7.69 1.50
C GLY A 7 -0.75 7.68 0.56
N LEU A 8 -0.85 7.07 -0.62
CA LEU A 8 0.24 7.07 -1.59
C LEU A 8 0.47 8.49 -2.14
N SER A 9 1.74 8.82 -2.43
CA SER A 9 2.03 10.02 -3.23
C SER A 9 1.44 9.84 -4.63
N ARG A 10 1.22 10.93 -5.37
CA ARG A 10 0.75 10.84 -6.76
C ARG A 10 1.62 9.90 -7.60
N GLY A 11 2.95 10.01 -7.50
CA GLY A 11 3.86 9.18 -8.27
C GLY A 11 3.90 7.73 -7.78
N SER A 12 3.84 7.49 -6.47
CA SER A 12 3.76 6.13 -5.89
C SER A 12 2.44 5.44 -6.27
N ALA A 13 1.33 6.18 -6.35
CA ALA A 13 0.05 5.65 -6.81
C ALA A 13 0.12 5.24 -8.28
N ILE A 14 0.71 6.08 -9.14
CA ILE A 14 0.91 5.75 -10.57
C ILE A 14 1.78 4.49 -10.72
N ALA A 15 2.87 4.39 -9.96
CA ALA A 15 3.73 3.21 -9.97
C ALA A 15 2.97 1.93 -9.57
N VAL A 16 2.17 2.01 -8.50
CA VAL A 16 1.33 0.89 -8.06
C VAL A 16 0.28 0.52 -9.10
N GLU A 17 -0.35 1.50 -9.75
CA GLU A 17 -1.32 1.24 -10.83
C GLU A 17 -0.66 0.55 -12.03
N MET A 18 0.54 0.98 -12.42
CA MET A 18 1.31 0.30 -13.47
C MET A 18 1.60 -1.16 -13.10
N LEU A 19 2.07 -1.41 -11.87
CA LEU A 19 2.36 -2.77 -11.39
C LEU A 19 1.08 -3.63 -11.33
N ALA A 20 0.01 -3.09 -10.76
CA ALA A 20 -1.28 -3.77 -10.68
C ALA A 20 -1.86 -4.10 -12.07
N SER A 21 -1.61 -3.28 -13.08
CA SER A 21 -2.04 -3.54 -14.45
C SER A 21 -1.27 -4.68 -15.13
N VAL A 22 -0.12 -5.09 -14.59
CA VAL A 22 0.59 -6.30 -15.03
C VAL A 22 -0.05 -7.56 -14.43
N VAL A 23 -0.53 -7.46 -13.18
CA VAL A 23 -1.09 -8.60 -12.44
C VAL A 23 -2.56 -8.86 -12.81
N TRP A 24 -3.35 -7.80 -12.96
CA TRP A 24 -4.79 -7.88 -13.21
C TRP A 24 -5.14 -7.24 -14.54
N ASN A 25 -6.11 -7.85 -15.24
CA ASN A 25 -6.66 -7.28 -16.45
C ASN A 25 -7.59 -6.11 -16.11
N GLU A 26 -7.28 -4.92 -16.62
CA GLU A 26 -8.08 -3.68 -16.49
C GLU A 26 -8.58 -3.39 -15.06
N PRO A 27 -7.68 -3.21 -14.08
CA PRO A 27 -8.04 -2.82 -12.72
C PRO A 27 -8.66 -1.42 -12.66
N GLU A 28 -9.66 -1.26 -11.80
CA GLU A 28 -10.27 0.03 -11.46
C GLU A 28 -9.68 0.57 -10.16
N TYR A 29 -9.43 1.87 -10.10
CA TYR A 29 -8.76 2.50 -8.96
C TYR A 29 -9.61 3.59 -8.32
N ALA A 30 -9.56 3.66 -6.99
CA ALA A 30 -9.90 4.86 -6.23
C ALA A 30 -8.71 5.26 -5.39
N ARG A 31 -8.54 6.57 -5.18
CA ARG A 31 -7.44 7.12 -4.40
C ARG A 31 -7.98 7.97 -3.24
N ILE A 32 -7.42 7.76 -2.07
CA ILE A 32 -7.54 8.65 -0.91
C ILE A 32 -6.16 9.28 -0.70
N GLU A 33 -6.10 10.61 -0.83
CA GLU A 33 -4.84 11.35 -0.80
C GLU A 33 -4.20 11.42 0.61
N ARG A 34 -2.96 11.91 0.65
CA ARG A 34 -2.12 12.05 1.85
C ARG A 34 -2.71 13.00 2.90
N ASN A 35 -2.18 12.89 4.12
CA ASN A 35 -2.48 13.77 5.27
C ASN A 35 -3.92 13.69 5.79
N MET A 36 -4.64 12.61 5.48
CA MET A 36 -5.98 12.31 5.98
C MET A 36 -5.93 11.57 7.34
N THR A 37 -5.05 12.00 8.25
CA THR A 37 -4.77 11.35 9.56
C THR A 37 -6.01 11.12 10.42
N ALA A 38 -7.05 11.95 10.26
CA ALA A 38 -8.26 11.94 11.09
C ALA A 38 -9.41 11.08 10.52
N THR A 39 -9.31 10.59 9.29
CA THR A 39 -10.49 10.18 8.49
C THR A 39 -10.39 8.78 7.91
N LEU A 40 -9.46 7.92 8.36
CA LEU A 40 -9.47 6.50 7.97
C LEU A 40 -10.81 5.82 8.30
N GLY A 41 -11.47 6.19 9.40
CA GLY A 41 -12.82 5.72 9.74
C GLY A 41 -13.93 6.26 8.82
N GLU A 42 -13.62 7.24 7.97
CA GLU A 42 -14.57 7.96 7.11
C GLU A 42 -14.43 7.56 5.63
N ILE A 43 -13.86 6.39 5.33
CA ILE A 43 -13.81 5.89 3.94
C ILE A 43 -15.24 5.95 3.36
N PRO A 44 -15.42 6.68 2.23
CA PRO A 44 -16.73 6.84 1.58
C PRO A 44 -17.39 5.48 1.35
N ARG A 45 -18.73 5.44 1.46
CA ARG A 45 -19.47 4.17 1.35
C ARG A 45 -19.19 3.48 0.02
N GLU A 46 -19.09 4.23 -1.07
CA GLU A 46 -18.75 3.70 -2.40
C GLU A 46 -17.36 3.05 -2.49
N MET A 47 -16.43 3.40 -1.60
CA MET A 47 -15.08 2.81 -1.54
C MET A 47 -15.02 1.59 -0.62
N ARG A 48 -16.12 1.25 0.06
CA ARG A 48 -16.19 0.08 0.96
C ARG A 48 -16.23 -1.25 0.21
N ASP A 49 -16.72 -1.23 -1.03
CA ASP A 49 -16.91 -2.42 -1.86
C ASP A 49 -15.71 -2.73 -2.77
N TYR A 50 -14.59 -2.03 -2.60
CA TYR A 50 -13.34 -2.33 -3.33
C TYR A 50 -12.74 -3.65 -2.86
N ASP A 51 -12.20 -4.44 -3.79
CA ASP A 51 -11.73 -5.81 -3.56
C ASP A 51 -10.41 -5.86 -2.76
N LEU A 52 -9.53 -4.88 -2.94
CA LEU A 52 -8.20 -4.83 -2.34
C LEU A 52 -7.85 -3.41 -1.89
N CYS A 53 -7.26 -3.27 -0.70
CA CYS A 53 -6.69 -2.00 -0.23
C CYS A 53 -5.17 -2.00 -0.32
N MET A 54 -4.56 -0.89 -0.72
CA MET A 54 -3.12 -0.66 -0.60
C MET A 54 -2.88 0.64 0.17
N ILE A 55 -2.21 0.56 1.33
CA ILE A 55 -2.18 1.64 2.33
C ILE A 55 -0.75 2.03 2.67
N ASP A 56 -0.37 3.29 2.45
CA ASP A 56 0.90 3.87 2.90
C ASP A 56 0.73 4.50 4.28
N LEU A 57 1.22 3.81 5.32
CA LEU A 57 1.11 4.25 6.71
C LEU A 57 1.84 5.58 6.94
N LEU A 58 2.98 5.82 6.28
CA LEU A 58 3.67 7.09 6.42
C LEU A 58 2.85 8.22 5.79
N GLY A 59 2.28 7.96 4.61
CA GLY A 59 1.47 8.91 3.86
C GLY A 59 0.15 9.33 4.52
N ILE A 60 -0.41 8.47 5.37
CA ILE A 60 -1.55 8.82 6.24
C ILE A 60 -1.13 9.34 7.62
N GLY A 61 0.16 9.61 7.85
CA GLY A 61 0.69 10.14 9.12
C GLY A 61 0.81 9.13 10.26
N TYR A 62 0.72 7.83 9.96
CA TYR A 62 0.84 6.72 10.90
C TYR A 62 2.30 6.26 11.01
N SER A 63 3.23 7.20 11.18
CA SER A 63 4.67 6.93 11.31
C SER A 63 5.06 6.12 12.55
N ARG A 64 4.14 5.98 13.51
CA ARG A 64 4.30 5.17 14.73
C ARG A 64 3.06 4.33 14.98
N CYS A 65 3.26 3.11 15.45
CA CYS A 65 2.20 2.23 15.90
C CYS A 65 1.71 2.67 17.29
N THR A 66 0.40 2.84 17.43
CA THR A 66 -0.29 3.03 18.71
C THR A 66 -1.58 2.21 18.67
N ALA A 67 -2.13 1.86 19.83
CA ALA A 67 -3.35 1.07 19.92
C ALA A 67 -4.52 1.75 19.18
N GLU A 68 -4.66 3.07 19.27
CA GLU A 68 -5.71 3.83 18.58
C GLU A 68 -5.58 3.70 17.05
N ARG A 69 -4.35 3.77 16.54
CA ARG A 69 -4.06 3.65 15.10
C ARG A 69 -4.28 2.24 14.59
N GLU A 70 -3.91 1.22 15.36
CA GLU A 70 -4.20 -0.18 15.04
C GLU A 70 -5.71 -0.43 14.94
N MET A 71 -6.50 0.08 15.90
CA MET A 71 -7.96 -0.06 15.84
C MET A 71 -8.55 0.66 14.63
N ALA A 72 -8.12 1.88 14.33
CA ALA A 72 -8.58 2.64 13.17
C ALA A 72 -8.25 1.91 11.85
N LEU A 73 -7.03 1.37 11.74
CA LEU A 73 -6.61 0.59 10.57
C LEU A 73 -7.42 -0.70 10.45
N LYS A 74 -7.68 -1.40 11.56
CA LYS A 74 -8.48 -2.63 11.60
C LYS A 74 -9.90 -2.41 11.08
N GLN A 75 -10.54 -1.29 11.43
CA GLN A 75 -11.87 -0.95 10.92
C GLN A 75 -11.91 -0.77 9.39
N VAL A 76 -10.81 -0.27 8.82
CA VAL A 76 -10.69 -0.07 7.37
C VAL A 76 -10.52 -1.37 6.61
N ILE A 77 -9.72 -2.29 7.16
CA ILE A 77 -9.36 -3.53 6.46
C ILE A 77 -10.28 -4.71 6.81
N GLN A 78 -11.19 -4.56 7.79
CA GLN A 78 -11.91 -5.66 8.46
C GLN A 78 -12.73 -6.60 7.56
N SER A 79 -12.87 -6.28 6.27
CA SER A 79 -13.71 -7.02 5.33
C SER A 79 -13.00 -7.36 4.02
N ARG A 80 -11.72 -7.01 3.87
CA ARG A 80 -11.01 -7.20 2.60
C ARG A 80 -9.51 -7.36 2.77
N PRO A 81 -8.83 -8.03 1.82
CA PRO A 81 -7.38 -8.07 1.77
C PRO A 81 -6.75 -6.67 1.72
N ALA A 82 -5.56 -6.54 2.32
CA ALA A 82 -4.82 -5.28 2.34
C ALA A 82 -3.31 -5.49 2.17
N LEU A 83 -2.69 -4.66 1.33
CA LEU A 83 -1.24 -4.49 1.25
C LEU A 83 -0.86 -3.22 2.00
N ILE A 84 0.06 -3.33 2.96
CA ILE A 84 0.38 -2.23 3.86
C ILE A 84 1.86 -1.87 3.71
N PHE A 85 2.12 -0.64 3.27
CA PHE A 85 3.45 -0.08 3.21
C PHE A 85 3.80 0.52 4.58
N ILE A 86 4.73 -0.15 5.25
CA ILE A 86 5.20 0.20 6.60
C ILE A 86 6.29 1.28 6.49
N PRO A 87 6.38 2.25 7.44
CA PRO A 87 7.43 3.24 7.44
C PRO A 87 8.84 2.60 7.42
N PRO A 88 9.86 3.27 6.86
CA PRO A 88 11.21 2.71 6.78
C PRO A 88 11.86 2.52 8.15
N GLY A 89 12.96 1.76 8.20
CA GLY A 89 13.73 1.50 9.42
C GLY A 89 13.05 0.49 10.34
N SER A 90 12.83 0.85 11.61
CA SER A 90 12.18 -0.03 12.60
C SER A 90 10.67 -0.22 12.37
N GLY A 91 10.12 0.34 11.29
CA GLY A 91 8.69 0.27 10.99
C GLY A 91 7.82 1.06 11.96
N GLY A 92 8.39 1.94 12.80
CA GLY A 92 7.63 2.70 13.79
C GLY A 92 6.90 1.83 14.82
N GLY A 93 7.31 0.56 14.99
CA GLY A 93 6.63 -0.42 15.84
C GLY A 93 5.51 -1.22 15.15
N TRP A 94 5.16 -0.91 13.90
CA TRP A 94 4.12 -1.62 13.16
C TRP A 94 4.49 -3.07 12.83
N LEU A 95 5.78 -3.37 12.63
CA LEU A 95 6.26 -4.74 12.37
C LEU A 95 5.96 -5.71 13.53
N ASN A 96 5.74 -5.19 14.74
CA ASN A 96 5.41 -5.98 15.93
C ASN A 96 3.90 -5.92 16.27
N SER A 97 3.09 -5.32 15.39
CA SER A 97 1.65 -5.19 15.58
C SER A 97 0.99 -6.57 15.52
N VAL A 98 0.27 -6.94 16.58
CA VAL A 98 -0.55 -8.17 16.59
C VAL A 98 -1.65 -8.09 15.54
N MET A 99 -2.19 -6.90 15.30
CA MET A 99 -3.20 -6.69 14.26
C MET A 99 -2.65 -7.02 12.85
N LEU A 100 -1.41 -6.67 12.56
CA LEU A 100 -0.77 -7.05 11.30
C LEU A 100 -0.38 -8.54 11.21
N GLN A 101 -0.36 -9.25 12.34
CA GLN A 101 -0.14 -10.70 12.38
C GLN A 101 -1.45 -11.48 12.18
N ASP A 102 -2.57 -10.95 12.69
CA ASP A 102 -3.88 -11.60 12.65
C ASP A 102 -4.67 -11.32 11.36
N CYS A 103 -4.37 -10.22 10.68
CA CYS A 103 -5.03 -9.89 9.42
C CYS A 103 -4.35 -10.62 8.26
N ARG A 104 -5.09 -10.96 7.19
CA ARG A 104 -4.49 -11.33 5.89
C ARG A 104 -3.85 -10.12 5.21
N CYS A 105 -3.18 -9.27 5.98
CA CYS A 105 -2.34 -8.23 5.44
C CYS A 105 -1.01 -8.86 5.09
N ILE A 106 -0.66 -8.84 3.81
CA ILE A 106 0.72 -9.15 3.45
C ILE A 106 1.56 -7.95 3.84
N GLN A 107 2.31 -8.17 4.92
CA GLN A 107 3.40 -7.32 5.33
C GLN A 107 4.48 -7.41 4.28
N GLN A 108 4.51 -6.45 3.37
CA GLN A 108 5.57 -6.37 2.39
C GLN A 108 6.28 -5.03 2.50
N GLN A 109 7.52 -5.10 3.00
CA GLN A 109 8.54 -4.07 2.78
C GLN A 109 8.94 -4.13 1.30
N LEU A 110 8.01 -3.80 0.42
CA LEU A 110 8.25 -3.83 -1.03
C LEU A 110 9.36 -2.85 -1.44
N PHE A 111 9.58 -1.83 -0.63
CA PHE A 111 10.56 -0.80 -0.89
C PHE A 111 11.32 -0.54 0.41
N ASN A 112 12.59 -0.95 0.47
CA ASN A 112 13.53 -0.47 1.50
C ASN A 112 13.85 1.03 1.33
N GLY A 113 13.23 1.69 0.35
CA GLY A 113 13.24 3.12 0.14
C GLY A 113 11.93 3.75 0.57
N SER A 114 12.00 5.01 1.00
CA SER A 114 10.83 5.87 1.19
C SER A 114 9.93 5.84 -0.06
N THR A 115 8.63 6.15 0.05
CA THR A 115 7.77 6.29 -1.14
C THR A 115 8.26 7.36 -2.14
N SER A 116 9.20 8.23 -1.72
CA SER A 116 10.00 9.09 -2.61
C SER A 116 10.94 8.33 -3.56
N ASP A 117 11.41 7.15 -3.17
CA ASP A 117 12.37 6.34 -3.92
C ASP A 117 11.68 5.56 -5.05
N ILE A 118 10.38 5.29 -4.92
CA ILE A 118 9.55 4.75 -6.01
C ILE A 118 9.53 5.74 -7.18
N ASN A 119 9.32 7.04 -6.90
CA ASN A 119 9.36 8.06 -7.96
C ASN A 119 10.75 8.16 -8.60
N HIS A 120 11.81 7.97 -7.81
CA HIS A 120 13.18 7.97 -8.31
C HIS A 120 13.52 6.69 -9.13
N HIS A 121 12.94 5.54 -8.78
CA HIS A 121 13.10 4.28 -9.53
C HIS A 121 12.38 4.32 -10.87
N PHE A 122 11.14 4.83 -10.91
CA PHE A 122 10.39 4.99 -12.16
C PHE A 122 10.92 6.11 -13.05
N ALA A 123 11.52 7.18 -12.49
CA ALA A 123 12.21 8.18 -13.29
C ALA A 123 13.45 7.60 -14.00
N ARG A 124 14.14 6.64 -13.38
CA ARG A 124 15.32 5.97 -13.98
C ARG A 124 14.98 4.91 -15.02
N SER A 125 13.80 4.29 -14.96
CA SER A 125 13.39 3.30 -15.97
C SER A 125 13.07 3.91 -17.34
N HIS A 126 12.83 5.23 -17.41
CA HIS A 126 12.80 5.96 -18.69
C HIS A 126 14.18 6.13 -19.34
N GLU A 127 15.28 5.92 -18.62
CA GLU A 127 16.65 6.06 -19.13
C GLU A 127 17.26 4.73 -19.66
N GLY A 128 16.44 3.68 -19.84
CA GLY A 128 16.85 2.49 -20.60
C GLY A 128 17.77 1.50 -19.88
N LEU A 129 17.80 1.52 -18.54
CA LEU A 129 18.53 0.52 -17.73
C LEU A 129 17.51 -0.45 -17.07
N ALA A 130 17.54 -1.73 -17.44
CA ALA A 130 16.92 -2.83 -16.68
C ALA A 130 18.04 -3.76 -16.15
N PRO A 131 17.98 -4.25 -14.89
CA PRO A 131 17.03 -5.31 -14.50
C PRO A 131 16.51 -5.26 -13.05
N GLN A 132 16.23 -4.08 -12.48
CA GLN A 132 15.63 -3.99 -11.12
C GLN A 132 14.09 -4.12 -11.13
N ASN A 133 13.43 -3.79 -12.25
CA ASN A 133 11.98 -3.77 -12.35
C ASN A 133 11.34 -5.17 -12.30
N GLU A 134 11.98 -6.19 -12.89
CA GLU A 134 11.45 -7.56 -12.85
C GLU A 134 11.37 -8.10 -11.41
N LEU A 135 12.38 -7.83 -10.59
CA LEU A 135 12.39 -8.25 -9.19
C LEU A 135 11.29 -7.56 -8.38
N GLU A 136 11.02 -6.27 -8.65
CA GLU A 136 9.94 -5.52 -7.99
C GLU A 136 8.56 -6.00 -8.44
N ILE A 137 8.37 -6.28 -9.73
CA ILE A 137 7.14 -6.86 -10.28
C ILE A 137 6.89 -8.23 -9.65
N SER A 138 7.88 -9.13 -9.63
CA SER A 138 7.71 -10.46 -9.05
C SER A 138 7.41 -10.43 -7.55
N LYS A 139 8.00 -9.49 -6.80
CA LYS A 139 7.68 -9.29 -5.37
C LYS A 139 6.25 -8.79 -5.19
N PHE A 140 5.84 -7.82 -6.01
CA PHE A 140 4.50 -7.27 -5.99
C PHE A 140 3.46 -8.32 -6.37
N GLU A 141 3.66 -9.07 -7.45
CA GLU A 141 2.84 -10.22 -7.85
C GLU A 141 2.72 -11.25 -6.73
N PHE A 142 3.84 -11.60 -6.10
CA PHE A 142 3.83 -12.52 -4.96
C PHE A 142 2.96 -11.99 -3.82
N ALA A 143 3.05 -10.71 -3.47
CA ALA A 143 2.18 -10.09 -2.46
C ALA A 143 0.70 -10.16 -2.84
N CYS A 144 0.41 -9.83 -4.09
CA CYS A 144 -0.95 -9.78 -4.60
C CYS A 144 -1.58 -11.17 -4.60
N ASN A 145 -0.82 -12.20 -4.99
CA ASN A 145 -1.29 -13.58 -5.01
C ASN A 145 -1.50 -14.18 -3.62
N GLN A 146 -0.80 -13.70 -2.60
CA GLN A 146 -1.07 -14.08 -1.20
C GLN A 146 -2.31 -13.35 -0.63
N SER A 147 -2.75 -12.27 -1.28
CA SER A 147 -3.86 -11.43 -0.81
C SER A 147 -5.23 -11.93 -1.29
N ILE A 148 -5.29 -12.79 -2.30
CA ILE A 148 -6.51 -13.36 -2.91
C ILE A 148 -6.81 -14.73 -2.29
#